data_AF-A0AAP3E7S9-F1
#
_entry.id   AF-A0AAP3E7S9-F1
#
_cell.length_a   1.000
_cell.length_b   1.000
_cell.length_c   1.000
_cell.angle_alpha   90.00
_cell.angle_beta   90.00
_cell.angle_gamma   90.00
#
_symmetry.space_group_name_H-M   'P 1'
#
loop_
_entity.id
_entity.type
_entity.pdbx_description
1 polymer ?
#
loop_
_entity_poly.entity_id
_entity_poly.type
_entity_poly.pdbx_seq_one_letter_code
_entity_poly.pdbx_strand_id
1 'polypeptide(L)'
;MAQKERETQWSGIDRRTVLRGVAATGIGVGGVAGFGGSVAAKGGPCHRTFGCDDDYYVKIEFVEYWDEETEAYVCYFEEETDTGFLEITDWSGKDGKSCEPVHVEWESDGYVVTNVMAFGGNDCDTVADPEGSYTSELENDGGRQAAISNLQFCLVEADDDPLPQCPFYGTSRSDPTEIVSIRYDAGSGQIVEQSVGAIPDDSSDSNYPNGLAFDDDNDVWYFAEDTGVLKTMNEDGAFGIEEYGVITPNGESIAGAAFRNDTAEYLYIPNGGSTLMAADISGGTVSTTTVTELDWSGVGLGDLAIDRENDILYVSTTRTNESGSNFFSVDLTDLTDQQQIVASTDRTAFAVRSQIAFDDDGTLWAHNANGGDWRTVDLDDGSLSAVMATTREYTDLSQCGFYAA
;
A
#
# COMPACT_ATOMS: atom_id res chain seq x y z
N MET A 1 23.41 -37.89 -22.05
CA MET A 1 22.06 -37.34 -21.83
C MET A 1 22.19 -36.32 -20.73
N ALA A 2 22.39 -35.07 -21.12
CA ALA A 2 22.42 -33.91 -20.23
C ALA A 2 21.83 -32.78 -21.08
N GLN A 3 20.61 -32.37 -20.74
CA GLN A 3 19.91 -31.27 -21.37
C GLN A 3 20.30 -30.03 -20.58
N LYS A 4 20.94 -29.07 -21.26
CA LYS A 4 21.44 -27.83 -20.68
C LYS A 4 20.42 -26.76 -21.02
N GLU A 5 19.63 -26.35 -20.04
CA GLU A 5 18.81 -25.15 -20.12
C GLU A 5 19.73 -23.94 -20.22
N ARG A 6 19.43 -23.05 -21.18
CA ARG A 6 20.05 -21.73 -21.28
C ARG A 6 19.00 -20.74 -20.78
N GLU A 7 19.22 -20.24 -19.58
CA GLU A 7 18.66 -18.96 -19.14
C GLU A 7 19.29 -17.87 -20.01
N THR A 8 18.45 -17.06 -20.64
CA THR A 8 18.90 -15.86 -21.35
C THR A 8 18.66 -14.70 -20.39
N GLN A 9 19.73 -14.30 -19.71
CA GLN A 9 19.77 -13.14 -18.82
C GLN A 9 19.61 -11.87 -19.66
N TRP A 10 18.46 -11.20 -19.55
CA TRP A 10 18.23 -9.90 -20.14
C TRP A 10 18.95 -8.85 -19.29
N SER A 11 20.05 -8.31 -19.79
CA SER A 11 20.71 -7.15 -19.18
C SER A 11 20.01 -5.89 -19.63
N GLY A 12 19.59 -5.04 -18.68
CA GLY A 12 18.91 -3.78 -18.91
C GLY A 12 19.68 -2.88 -19.87
N ILE A 13 19.02 -2.51 -20.96
CA ILE A 13 19.47 -1.48 -21.90
C ILE A 13 18.76 -0.20 -21.50
N ASP A 14 19.51 0.77 -21.00
CA ASP A 14 19.06 2.15 -20.80
C ASP A 14 18.70 2.77 -22.17
N ARG A 15 17.40 2.91 -22.45
CA ARG A 15 16.84 3.38 -23.72
C ARG A 15 16.44 4.87 -23.68
N ARG A 16 17.28 5.75 -23.12
CA ARG A 16 17.24 7.18 -23.49
C ARG A 16 18.32 7.49 -24.52
N THR A 17 18.05 7.19 -25.80
CA THR A 17 18.73 7.87 -26.91
C THR A 17 17.74 8.23 -28.00
N VAL A 18 17.37 9.51 -27.97
CA VAL A 18 16.69 10.30 -28.99
C VAL A 18 17.28 10.07 -30.38
N LEU A 19 16.45 9.65 -31.33
CA LEU A 19 16.67 9.89 -32.76
C LEU A 19 15.37 10.38 -33.40
N ARG A 20 15.17 11.71 -33.30
CA ARG A 20 14.29 12.48 -34.18
C ARG A 20 14.85 12.39 -35.60
N GLY A 21 14.01 11.99 -36.57
CA GLY A 21 14.45 11.91 -37.96
C GLY A 21 13.35 11.77 -39.02
N VAL A 22 12.86 12.93 -39.48
CA VAL A 22 12.42 13.23 -40.86
C VAL A 22 11.01 12.81 -41.30
N ALA A 23 10.21 13.86 -41.50
CA ALA A 23 8.95 13.88 -42.24
C ALA A 23 9.09 13.40 -43.70
N ALA A 24 8.08 12.64 -44.17
CA ALA A 24 7.80 12.48 -45.59
C ALA A 24 6.27 12.48 -45.83
N THR A 25 5.78 13.62 -46.32
CA THR A 25 4.49 13.78 -47.00
C THR A 25 4.36 12.85 -48.21
N GLY A 26 3.19 12.23 -48.43
CA GLY A 26 2.96 11.50 -49.68
C GLY A 26 1.59 10.84 -49.92
N ILE A 27 0.63 11.64 -50.40
CA ILE A 27 -0.28 11.36 -51.53
C ILE A 27 -1.29 10.18 -51.41
N GLY A 28 -2.58 10.52 -51.53
CA GLY A 28 -3.68 9.58 -51.62
C GLY A 28 -3.86 8.89 -52.97
N VAL A 29 -4.59 7.77 -52.92
CA VAL A 29 -5.24 7.04 -54.03
C VAL A 29 -6.49 6.43 -53.37
N GLY A 30 -7.72 6.75 -53.77
CA GLY A 30 -8.31 6.46 -55.08
C GLY A 30 -9.21 5.23 -54.93
N GLY A 31 -10.52 5.45 -54.78
CA GLY A 31 -11.50 4.40 -54.51
C GLY A 31 -11.71 3.41 -55.66
N VAL A 32 -12.09 2.19 -55.29
CA VAL A 32 -12.72 1.22 -56.19
C VAL A 32 -13.82 0.50 -55.41
N ALA A 33 -15.03 0.50 -55.97
CA ALA A 33 -16.17 -0.30 -55.53
C ALA A 33 -16.26 -1.59 -56.35
N GLY A 34 -16.67 -2.71 -55.73
CA GLY A 34 -17.19 -3.85 -56.49
C GLY A 34 -17.28 -5.20 -55.78
N PHE A 35 -18.52 -5.56 -55.40
CA PHE A 35 -19.17 -6.89 -55.41
C PHE A 35 -18.84 -7.96 -54.35
N GLY A 36 -19.84 -8.17 -53.46
CA GLY A 36 -20.69 -9.37 -53.53
C GLY A 36 -20.36 -10.53 -52.59
N GLY A 37 -21.12 -10.66 -51.50
CA GLY A 37 -21.16 -11.88 -50.70
C GLY A 37 -21.69 -11.66 -49.27
N SER A 38 -22.99 -11.42 -49.14
CA SER A 38 -23.65 -11.33 -47.82
C SER A 38 -23.80 -12.70 -47.19
N VAL A 39 -22.89 -13.03 -46.27
CA VAL A 39 -23.15 -13.95 -45.16
C VAL A 39 -23.41 -13.07 -43.95
N ALA A 40 -24.50 -13.31 -43.22
CA ALA A 40 -24.85 -12.52 -42.05
C ALA A 40 -23.82 -12.78 -40.92
N ALA A 41 -22.75 -12.00 -40.89
CA ALA A 41 -21.88 -11.88 -39.73
C ALA A 41 -22.66 -11.17 -38.63
N LYS A 42 -22.90 -11.88 -37.52
CA LYS A 42 -23.30 -11.25 -36.26
C LYS A 42 -22.08 -10.45 -35.77
N GLY A 43 -22.27 -9.18 -35.48
CA GLY A 43 -21.26 -8.29 -34.87
C GLY A 43 -20.71 -7.27 -35.86
N GLY A 44 -21.12 -6.01 -35.73
CA GLY A 44 -20.34 -4.91 -36.31
C GLY A 44 -18.98 -4.80 -35.60
N PRO A 45 -18.02 -4.03 -36.13
CA PRO A 45 -16.72 -3.84 -35.49
C PRO A 45 -16.89 -3.27 -34.08
N CYS A 46 -16.69 -4.12 -33.07
CA CYS A 46 -16.94 -3.81 -31.67
C CYS A 46 -15.93 -2.80 -31.08
N HIS A 47 -14.80 -2.55 -31.75
CA HIS A 47 -13.91 -1.43 -31.43
C HIS A 47 -14.58 -0.06 -31.58
N ARG A 48 -15.69 0.06 -32.33
CA ARG A 48 -16.39 1.35 -32.51
C ARG A 48 -17.23 1.76 -31.32
N THR A 49 -17.42 0.86 -30.36
CA THR A 49 -18.29 1.06 -29.20
C THR A 49 -17.53 1.15 -27.89
N PHE A 50 -16.20 1.00 -27.89
CA PHE A 50 -15.40 1.26 -26.70
C PHE A 50 -15.27 2.76 -26.49
N GLY A 51 -15.65 3.21 -25.31
CA GLY A 51 -15.53 4.59 -24.86
C GLY A 51 -15.44 4.57 -23.35
N CYS A 52 -14.66 5.49 -22.82
CA CYS A 52 -14.55 5.71 -21.39
C CYS A 52 -15.53 6.81 -21.00
N ASP A 53 -16.37 6.55 -19.99
CA ASP A 53 -17.52 7.42 -19.72
C ASP A 53 -17.11 8.74 -19.05
N ASP A 54 -15.99 8.83 -18.32
CA ASP A 54 -15.35 10.07 -17.83
C ASP A 54 -13.85 9.87 -17.49
N ASP A 55 -13.21 8.83 -18.05
CA ASP A 55 -11.90 8.32 -17.60
C ASP A 55 -10.73 8.65 -18.56
N TYR A 56 -9.50 8.52 -18.08
CA TYR A 56 -8.29 8.50 -18.89
C TYR A 56 -8.31 7.32 -19.87
N TYR A 57 -7.72 7.49 -21.04
CA TYR A 57 -7.73 6.49 -22.11
C TYR A 57 -6.31 6.20 -22.59
N VAL A 58 -5.94 4.92 -22.59
CA VAL A 58 -4.67 4.43 -23.13
C VAL A 58 -4.93 3.40 -24.21
N LYS A 59 -4.20 3.50 -25.33
CA LYS A 59 -4.24 2.52 -26.41
C LYS A 59 -2.85 1.94 -26.64
N ILE A 60 -2.77 0.61 -26.69
CA ILE A 60 -1.52 -0.12 -26.88
C ILE A 60 -1.63 -1.07 -28.07
N GLU A 61 -0.64 -1.05 -28.96
CA GLU A 61 -0.55 -1.93 -30.13
C GLU A 61 0.54 -2.99 -29.93
N PHE A 62 0.29 -4.21 -30.40
CA PHE A 62 1.34 -5.22 -30.47
C PHE A 62 2.15 -5.05 -31.75
N VAL A 63 3.44 -4.75 -31.60
CA VAL A 63 4.37 -4.48 -32.69
C VAL A 63 5.27 -5.68 -32.91
N GLU A 64 5.34 -6.14 -34.17
CA GLU A 64 6.25 -7.18 -34.64
C GLU A 64 7.16 -6.59 -35.72
N TYR A 65 8.47 -6.73 -35.56
CA TYR A 65 9.43 -6.42 -36.62
C TYR A 65 10.56 -7.46 -36.68
N TRP A 66 11.14 -7.60 -37.87
CA TRP A 66 12.30 -8.45 -38.08
C TRP A 66 13.58 -7.67 -37.78
N ASP A 67 14.36 -8.15 -36.81
CA ASP A 67 15.68 -7.61 -36.50
C ASP A 67 16.74 -8.32 -37.35
N GLU A 68 17.36 -7.56 -38.26
CA GLU A 68 18.40 -8.07 -39.15
C GLU A 68 19.70 -8.45 -38.41
N GLU A 69 19.99 -7.85 -37.25
CA GLU A 69 21.22 -8.14 -36.50
C GLU A 69 21.12 -9.46 -35.72
N THR A 70 19.95 -9.72 -35.14
CA THR A 70 19.70 -10.94 -34.37
C THR A 70 19.08 -12.07 -35.19
N GLU A 71 18.69 -11.79 -36.45
CA GLU A 71 17.93 -12.69 -37.32
C GLU A 71 16.69 -13.29 -36.62
N ALA A 72 15.99 -12.45 -35.85
CA ALA A 72 14.84 -12.84 -35.05
C ALA A 72 13.71 -11.81 -35.15
N TYR A 73 12.47 -12.26 -34.94
CA TYR A 73 11.36 -11.34 -34.71
C TYR A 73 11.46 -10.75 -33.30
N VAL A 74 11.35 -9.44 -33.22
CA VAL A 74 11.21 -8.70 -31.98
C VAL A 74 9.75 -8.30 -31.85
N CYS A 75 9.16 -8.66 -30.71
CA CYS A 75 7.74 -8.58 -30.46
C CYS A 75 7.51 -7.94 -29.09
N TYR A 76 6.73 -6.86 -29.05
CA TYR A 76 6.50 -6.06 -27.87
C TYR A 76 5.21 -5.26 -28.01
N PHE A 77 4.74 -4.68 -26.91
CA PHE A 77 3.61 -3.77 -26.89
C PHE A 77 4.12 -2.32 -26.88
N GLU A 78 3.54 -1.46 -27.71
CA GLU A 78 3.87 -0.04 -27.82
C GLU A 78 2.63 0.80 -27.54
N GLU A 79 2.76 1.81 -26.67
CA GLU A 79 1.68 2.75 -26.38
C GLU A 79 1.49 3.72 -27.55
N GLU A 80 0.31 3.71 -28.18
CA GLU A 80 -0.03 4.64 -29.26
C GLU A 80 -0.42 6.03 -28.75
N THR A 81 -0.94 6.12 -27.52
CA THR A 81 -1.47 7.36 -26.95
C THR A 81 -0.40 8.28 -26.35
N ASP A 82 0.80 7.76 -26.07
CA ASP A 82 1.95 8.49 -25.50
C ASP A 82 1.60 9.29 -24.24
N THR A 83 0.79 8.69 -23.34
CA THR A 83 0.42 9.28 -22.05
C THR A 83 1.39 8.89 -20.94
N GLY A 84 1.95 7.68 -21.00
CA GLY A 84 2.78 7.12 -19.93
C GLY A 84 1.99 6.73 -18.68
N PHE A 85 0.66 6.58 -18.76
CA PHE A 85 -0.16 6.18 -17.59
C PHE A 85 -0.15 4.67 -17.32
N LEU A 86 0.25 3.87 -18.31
CA LEU A 86 0.22 2.41 -18.22
C LEU A 86 1.34 1.80 -19.06
N GLU A 87 2.02 0.79 -18.53
CA GLU A 87 3.06 0.03 -19.21
C GLU A 87 2.73 -1.46 -19.18
N ILE A 88 2.87 -2.16 -20.32
CA ILE A 88 2.80 -3.63 -20.36
C ILE A 88 4.13 -4.18 -19.85
N THR A 89 4.11 -4.83 -18.70
CA THR A 89 5.32 -5.32 -18.00
C THR A 89 5.67 -6.75 -18.39
N ASP A 90 4.67 -7.59 -18.66
CA ASP A 90 4.87 -8.94 -19.16
C ASP A 90 3.78 -9.38 -20.15
N TRP A 91 4.07 -10.38 -20.96
CA TRP A 91 3.10 -11.04 -21.81
C TRP A 91 3.53 -12.46 -22.18
N SER A 92 2.54 -13.35 -22.37
CA SER A 92 2.80 -14.70 -22.87
C SER A 92 2.04 -15.01 -24.16
N GLY A 93 2.71 -15.73 -25.06
CA GLY A 93 2.18 -16.13 -26.36
C GLY A 93 1.66 -17.57 -26.40
N LYS A 94 1.03 -17.95 -27.51
CA LYS A 94 0.58 -19.34 -27.71
C LYS A 94 1.75 -20.32 -27.76
N ASP A 95 1.48 -21.55 -27.34
CA ASP A 95 2.45 -22.65 -27.40
C ASP A 95 3.14 -22.76 -28.76
N GLY A 96 4.46 -22.57 -28.75
CA GLY A 96 5.31 -22.66 -29.94
C GLY A 96 5.22 -21.48 -30.90
N LYS A 97 4.61 -20.36 -30.49
CA LYS A 97 4.47 -19.16 -31.32
C LYS A 97 4.89 -17.90 -30.54
N SER A 98 6.09 -17.43 -30.84
CA SER A 98 6.77 -16.36 -30.10
C SER A 98 6.21 -14.95 -30.28
N CYS A 99 5.21 -14.73 -31.14
CA CYS A 99 4.62 -13.41 -31.44
C CYS A 99 3.10 -13.49 -31.62
N GLU A 100 2.46 -14.39 -30.89
CA GLU A 100 1.00 -14.49 -30.82
C GLU A 100 0.56 -14.33 -29.35
N PRO A 101 0.58 -13.11 -28.79
CA PRO A 101 0.25 -12.87 -27.39
C PRO A 101 -1.19 -13.29 -27.09
N VAL A 102 -1.39 -13.95 -25.96
CA VAL A 102 -2.70 -14.37 -25.45
C VAL A 102 -2.89 -14.01 -23.98
N HIS A 103 -1.87 -13.47 -23.33
CA HIS A 103 -1.92 -12.98 -21.97
C HIS A 103 -1.01 -11.77 -21.84
N VAL A 104 -1.43 -10.76 -21.08
CA VAL A 104 -0.67 -9.55 -20.79
C VAL A 104 -0.84 -9.17 -19.31
N GLU A 105 0.22 -8.62 -18.73
CA GLU A 105 0.25 -8.00 -17.40
C GLU A 105 0.69 -6.54 -17.57
N TRP A 106 0.23 -5.65 -16.71
CA TRP A 106 0.56 -4.23 -16.77
C TRP A 106 0.72 -3.60 -15.40
N GLU A 107 1.39 -2.44 -15.40
CA GLU A 107 1.47 -1.54 -14.26
C GLU A 107 0.97 -0.16 -14.66
N SER A 108 0.34 0.56 -13.73
CA SER A 108 -0.14 1.93 -13.92
C SER A 108 0.15 2.76 -12.67
N ASP A 109 0.96 3.80 -12.81
CA ASP A 109 1.41 4.65 -11.70
C ASP A 109 0.39 5.75 -11.42
N GLY A 110 -0.32 5.67 -10.28
CA GLY A 110 -1.38 6.61 -9.88
C GLY A 110 -2.71 6.45 -10.61
N TYR A 111 -2.94 5.32 -11.29
CA TYR A 111 -4.18 5.04 -12.01
C TYR A 111 -4.66 3.61 -11.76
N VAL A 112 -5.99 3.41 -11.80
CA VAL A 112 -6.63 2.09 -11.76
C VAL A 112 -7.35 1.85 -13.09
N VAL A 113 -7.08 0.69 -13.71
CA VAL A 113 -7.78 0.27 -14.92
C VAL A 113 -9.20 -0.17 -14.56
N THR A 114 -10.21 0.56 -15.04
CA THR A 114 -11.63 0.22 -14.85
C THR A 114 -12.12 -0.75 -15.91
N ASN A 115 -11.58 -0.67 -17.12
CA ASN A 115 -11.96 -1.52 -18.23
C ASN A 115 -10.78 -1.76 -19.17
N VAL A 116 -10.66 -2.99 -19.67
CA VAL A 116 -9.75 -3.33 -20.78
C VAL A 116 -10.56 -3.94 -21.92
N MET A 117 -10.34 -3.45 -23.14
CA MET A 117 -10.79 -4.09 -24.37
C MET A 117 -9.60 -4.65 -25.14
N ALA A 118 -9.62 -5.94 -25.43
CA ALA A 118 -8.68 -6.59 -26.32
C ALA A 118 -9.27 -6.80 -27.71
N PHE A 119 -8.45 -6.70 -28.75
CA PHE A 119 -8.83 -6.97 -30.13
C PHE A 119 -7.86 -7.95 -30.79
N GLY A 120 -8.40 -8.88 -31.59
CA GLY A 120 -7.61 -9.86 -32.32
C GLY A 120 -8.45 -10.78 -33.21
N GLY A 121 -7.95 -11.13 -34.41
CA GLY A 121 -8.59 -12.16 -35.26
C GLY A 121 -10.00 -11.84 -35.79
N ASN A 122 -10.39 -10.56 -35.83
CA ASN A 122 -11.76 -10.03 -36.07
C ASN A 122 -12.69 -10.01 -34.84
N ASP A 123 -12.23 -10.49 -33.71
CA ASP A 123 -12.97 -10.52 -32.45
C ASP A 123 -12.49 -9.43 -31.50
N CYS A 124 -13.34 -9.10 -30.53
CA CYS A 124 -12.94 -8.31 -29.38
C CYS A 124 -13.63 -8.80 -28.11
N ASP A 125 -13.00 -8.49 -27.00
CA ASP A 125 -13.45 -8.84 -25.68
C ASP A 125 -13.24 -7.64 -24.76
N THR A 126 -14.13 -7.47 -23.79
CA THR A 126 -14.08 -6.35 -22.84
C THR A 126 -14.31 -6.88 -21.44
N VAL A 127 -13.34 -6.61 -20.57
CA VAL A 127 -13.36 -7.00 -19.17
C VAL A 127 -13.41 -5.73 -18.33
N ALA A 128 -14.36 -5.69 -17.41
CA ALA A 128 -14.43 -4.66 -16.38
C ALA A 128 -13.63 -5.10 -15.16
N ASP A 129 -13.02 -4.13 -14.47
CA ASP A 129 -12.18 -4.29 -13.28
C ASP A 129 -11.10 -5.40 -13.42
N PRO A 130 -10.26 -5.35 -14.48
CA PRO A 130 -9.22 -6.34 -14.66
C PRO A 130 -8.11 -6.16 -13.60
N GLU A 131 -7.89 -7.19 -12.78
CA GLU A 131 -6.89 -7.25 -11.69
C GLU A 131 -5.44 -7.27 -12.23
N GLY A 132 -5.01 -6.20 -12.91
CA GLY A 132 -3.64 -6.02 -13.42
C GLY A 132 -3.23 -6.91 -14.60
N SER A 133 -4.12 -7.77 -15.08
CA SER A 133 -3.83 -8.70 -16.17
C SER A 133 -5.05 -9.01 -17.04
N TYR A 134 -4.78 -9.50 -18.26
CA TYR A 134 -5.81 -9.94 -19.20
C TYR A 134 -5.38 -11.22 -19.90
N THR A 135 -6.29 -12.20 -19.97
CA THR A 135 -6.12 -13.42 -20.75
C THR A 135 -7.14 -13.49 -21.87
N SER A 136 -6.67 -13.63 -23.10
CA SER A 136 -7.45 -13.61 -24.32
C SER A 136 -8.41 -14.80 -24.44
N GLU A 137 -9.70 -14.51 -24.49
CA GLU A 137 -10.74 -15.44 -24.95
C GLU A 137 -11.09 -15.23 -26.45
N LEU A 138 -10.38 -14.35 -27.15
CA LEU A 138 -10.66 -13.96 -28.53
C LEU A 138 -10.61 -15.17 -29.47
N GLU A 139 -11.52 -15.25 -30.44
CA GLU A 139 -11.51 -16.28 -31.48
C GLU A 139 -11.34 -15.68 -32.89
N ASN A 140 -10.62 -16.37 -33.77
CA ASN A 140 -10.65 -16.04 -35.21
C ASN A 140 -11.84 -16.69 -35.92
N ASP A 141 -12.09 -16.32 -37.19
CA ASP A 141 -13.16 -16.88 -38.04
C ASP A 141 -13.17 -18.44 -38.13
N GLY A 142 -12.07 -19.09 -37.73
CA GLY A 142 -11.93 -20.54 -37.66
C GLY A 142 -12.26 -21.17 -36.29
N GLY A 143 -12.73 -20.40 -35.31
CA GLY A 143 -13.02 -20.86 -33.95
C GLY A 143 -11.76 -21.28 -33.17
N ARG A 144 -10.60 -20.69 -33.51
CA ARG A 144 -9.35 -20.88 -32.78
C ARG A 144 -9.00 -19.60 -32.05
N GLN A 145 -8.38 -19.73 -30.87
CA GLN A 145 -7.91 -18.58 -30.11
C GLN A 145 -7.09 -17.63 -31.00
N ALA A 146 -7.49 -16.36 -31.04
CA ALA A 146 -6.80 -15.27 -31.72
C ALA A 146 -5.72 -14.69 -30.81
N ALA A 147 -4.68 -14.15 -31.42
CA ALA A 147 -3.67 -13.38 -30.69
C ALA A 147 -4.18 -11.96 -30.46
N ILE A 148 -3.78 -11.34 -29.35
CA ILE A 148 -4.03 -9.94 -29.05
C ILE A 148 -3.22 -9.09 -30.04
N SER A 149 -3.86 -8.20 -30.77
CA SER A 149 -3.18 -7.24 -31.65
C SER A 149 -3.25 -5.81 -31.12
N ASN A 150 -4.28 -5.50 -30.31
CA ASN A 150 -4.47 -4.18 -29.74
C ASN A 150 -5.20 -4.30 -28.40
N LEU A 151 -4.85 -3.41 -27.47
CA LEU A 151 -5.51 -3.21 -26.19
C LEU A 151 -5.93 -1.75 -26.07
N GLN A 152 -7.06 -1.53 -25.40
CA GLN A 152 -7.57 -0.21 -25.04
C GLN A 152 -7.99 -0.25 -23.58
N PHE A 153 -7.54 0.73 -22.81
CA PHE A 153 -7.76 0.81 -21.38
C PHE A 153 -8.56 2.08 -21.05
N CYS A 154 -9.54 1.95 -20.16
CA CYS A 154 -10.10 3.06 -19.41
C CYS A 154 -9.48 3.06 -18.02
N LEU A 155 -9.00 4.21 -17.58
CA LEU A 155 -8.34 4.37 -16.29
C LEU A 155 -8.91 5.55 -15.55
N VAL A 156 -9.24 5.37 -14.29
CA VAL A 156 -9.44 6.51 -13.40
C VAL A 156 -8.12 6.84 -12.75
N GLU A 157 -7.90 8.12 -12.41
CA GLU A 157 -6.93 8.43 -11.35
C GLU A 157 -7.26 7.48 -10.19
N ALA A 158 -6.24 6.78 -9.69
CA ALA A 158 -6.40 6.16 -8.39
C ALA A 158 -6.76 7.33 -7.47
N ASP A 159 -7.99 7.35 -6.95
CA ASP A 159 -8.34 8.28 -5.87
C ASP A 159 -7.19 8.15 -4.87
N ASP A 160 -6.44 9.25 -4.63
CA ASP A 160 -5.21 9.32 -3.82
C ASP A 160 -5.17 8.13 -2.86
N ASP A 161 -4.36 7.12 -3.20
CA ASP A 161 -4.51 5.72 -2.80
C ASP A 161 -5.23 5.53 -1.46
N PRO A 162 -6.36 4.79 -1.40
CA PRO A 162 -7.17 4.77 -0.20
C PRO A 162 -6.54 3.94 0.93
N LEU A 163 -5.28 3.56 0.83
CA LEU A 163 -4.60 2.63 1.73
C LEU A 163 -3.12 2.97 1.89
N PRO A 164 -2.51 2.62 3.04
CA PRO A 164 -1.15 3.02 3.37
C PRO A 164 -0.15 2.58 2.30
N GLN A 165 0.66 3.52 1.81
CA GLN A 165 1.68 3.28 0.79
C GLN A 165 2.82 2.40 1.30
N CYS A 166 3.09 2.51 2.58
CA CYS A 166 4.10 1.70 3.24
C CYS A 166 3.46 0.74 4.25
N PRO A 167 4.19 -0.31 4.68
CA PRO A 167 3.65 -1.24 5.66
C PRO A 167 3.53 -0.56 7.03
N PHE A 168 2.31 -0.51 7.56
CA PHE A 168 2.13 -0.42 9.00
C PHE A 168 2.44 -1.75 9.64
N TYR A 169 2.85 -1.71 10.89
CA TYR A 169 2.99 -2.91 11.70
C TYR A 169 1.95 -2.87 12.81
N GLY A 170 1.33 -4.02 13.08
CA GLY A 170 0.34 -4.12 14.14
C GLY A 170 0.46 -5.43 14.90
N THR A 171 0.11 -5.39 16.19
CA THR A 171 -0.13 -6.59 16.99
C THR A 171 -1.59 -6.97 16.87
N SER A 172 -1.88 -8.24 16.59
CA SER A 172 -3.27 -8.70 16.34
C SER A 172 -3.94 -9.19 17.62
N ARG A 173 -5.22 -8.87 17.81
CA ARG A 173 -6.01 -9.45 18.91
C ARG A 173 -6.23 -10.96 18.75
N SER A 174 -6.29 -11.46 17.50
CA SER A 174 -6.50 -12.89 17.26
C SER A 174 -5.27 -13.72 17.58
N ASP A 175 -4.10 -13.11 17.45
CA ASP A 175 -2.81 -13.67 17.81
C ASP A 175 -1.90 -12.56 18.35
N PRO A 176 -1.88 -12.33 19.68
CA PRO A 176 -1.04 -11.30 20.28
C PRO A 176 0.45 -11.56 20.10
N THR A 177 0.83 -12.79 19.75
CA THR A 177 2.23 -13.16 19.54
C THR A 177 2.74 -12.79 18.15
N GLU A 178 1.91 -12.18 17.30
CA GLU A 178 2.25 -11.89 15.91
C GLU A 178 2.42 -10.38 15.69
N ILE A 179 3.53 -10.00 15.05
CA ILE A 179 3.64 -8.70 14.37
C ILE A 179 3.24 -8.91 12.91
N VAL A 180 2.23 -8.16 12.48
CA VAL A 180 1.68 -8.22 11.13
C VAL A 180 2.05 -6.95 10.39
N SER A 181 2.68 -7.12 9.23
CA SER A 181 2.80 -6.06 8.22
C SER A 181 1.46 -5.91 7.50
N ILE A 182 0.98 -4.67 7.40
CA ILE A 182 -0.31 -4.29 6.82
C ILE A 182 0.00 -3.26 5.74
N ARG A 183 -0.20 -3.64 4.48
CA ARG A 183 0.15 -2.78 3.34
C ARG A 183 -0.87 -2.84 2.24
N TYR A 184 -0.93 -1.80 1.44
CA TYR A 184 -1.61 -1.87 0.15
C TYR A 184 -0.75 -2.64 -0.86
N ASP A 185 -1.38 -3.51 -1.62
CA ASP A 185 -0.80 -4.11 -2.82
C ASP A 185 -1.54 -3.55 -4.04
N ALA A 186 -0.89 -2.59 -4.72
CA ALA A 186 -1.43 -1.95 -5.90
C ALA A 186 -1.75 -2.94 -7.04
N GLY A 187 -0.99 -4.04 -7.15
CA GLY A 187 -1.20 -5.04 -8.19
C GLY A 187 -2.50 -5.82 -7.99
N SER A 188 -2.87 -6.10 -6.73
CA SER A 188 -4.13 -6.78 -6.40
C SER A 188 -5.26 -5.82 -6.00
N GLY A 189 -4.95 -4.54 -5.79
CA GLY A 189 -5.89 -3.54 -5.30
C GLY A 189 -6.41 -3.83 -3.89
N GLN A 190 -5.66 -4.58 -3.07
CA GLN A 190 -6.10 -5.08 -1.77
C GLN A 190 -5.09 -4.78 -0.66
N ILE A 191 -5.56 -4.79 0.60
CA ILE A 191 -4.66 -4.87 1.75
C ILE A 191 -4.11 -6.28 1.84
N VAL A 192 -2.79 -6.38 1.94
CA VAL A 192 -2.07 -7.61 2.28
C VAL A 192 -1.66 -7.56 3.74
N GLU A 193 -2.07 -8.58 4.50
CA GLU A 193 -1.68 -8.79 5.89
C GLU A 193 -0.71 -9.97 5.98
N GLN A 194 0.54 -9.70 6.36
CA GLN A 194 1.58 -10.73 6.43
C GLN A 194 2.23 -10.77 7.82
N SER A 195 2.36 -11.98 8.38
CA SER A 195 3.19 -12.25 9.55
C SER A 195 4.65 -11.92 9.25
N VAL A 196 5.22 -10.98 10.00
CA VAL A 196 6.64 -10.59 9.85
C VAL A 196 7.45 -10.83 11.12
N GLY A 197 6.80 -10.97 12.27
CA GLY A 197 7.48 -11.19 13.54
C GLY A 197 6.69 -12.06 14.50
N ALA A 198 7.41 -12.77 15.38
CA ALA A 198 6.83 -13.60 16.43
C ALA A 198 7.34 -13.13 17.80
N ILE A 199 6.45 -12.50 18.57
CA ILE A 199 6.69 -12.09 19.94
C ILE A 199 6.46 -13.31 20.86
N PRO A 200 7.49 -13.81 21.56
CA PRO A 200 7.34 -14.73 22.66
C PRO A 200 6.75 -13.93 23.83
N ASP A 201 5.42 -13.89 23.81
CA ASP A 201 4.62 -13.39 24.90
C ASP A 201 4.17 -14.58 25.76
N ASP A 202 4.38 -14.43 27.08
CA ASP A 202 3.86 -15.37 28.08
C ASP A 202 2.49 -14.90 28.62
N SER A 203 2.01 -13.72 28.20
CA SER A 203 0.72 -13.18 28.58
C SER A 203 -0.43 -13.99 28.00
N SER A 204 -1.53 -14.01 28.77
CA SER A 204 -2.81 -14.56 28.32
C SER A 204 -3.82 -13.47 27.95
N ASP A 205 -3.43 -12.20 28.06
CA ASP A 205 -4.25 -11.05 27.71
C ASP A 205 -4.05 -10.71 26.24
N SER A 206 -5.11 -10.85 25.44
CA SER A 206 -5.07 -10.59 24.01
C SER A 206 -4.91 -9.11 23.64
N ASN A 207 -4.75 -8.21 24.61
CA ASN A 207 -4.43 -6.79 24.38
C ASN A 207 -2.95 -6.48 24.55
N TYR A 208 -2.13 -7.46 24.91
CA TYR A 208 -0.68 -7.33 25.04
C TYR A 208 0.00 -8.37 24.15
N PRO A 209 1.21 -8.08 23.64
CA PRO A 209 2.00 -6.86 23.84
C PRO A 209 1.36 -5.62 23.17
N ASN A 210 1.63 -4.45 23.77
CA ASN A 210 1.10 -3.15 23.37
C ASN A 210 2.23 -2.11 23.35
N GLY A 211 1.97 -0.91 22.86
CA GLY A 211 2.99 0.10 22.60
C GLY A 211 4.01 -0.36 21.55
N LEU A 212 3.54 -0.90 20.44
CA LEU A 212 4.34 -1.21 19.28
C LEU A 212 4.88 0.10 18.67
N ALA A 213 6.19 0.23 18.55
CA ALA A 213 6.83 1.35 17.89
C ALA A 213 7.95 0.84 16.99
N PHE A 214 8.15 1.46 15.83
CA PHE A 214 9.16 1.03 14.86
C PHE A 214 10.25 2.10 14.69
N ASP A 215 11.49 1.66 14.90
CA ASP A 215 12.72 2.39 14.59
C ASP A 215 13.16 2.00 13.18
N ASP A 216 12.87 2.88 12.22
CA ASP A 216 13.17 2.72 10.80
C ASP A 216 14.66 2.83 10.47
N ASP A 217 15.41 3.63 11.24
CA ASP A 217 16.85 3.79 11.05
C ASP A 217 17.61 2.49 11.38
N ASN A 218 17.10 1.70 12.34
CA ASN A 218 17.73 0.47 12.80
C ASN A 218 16.99 -0.82 12.43
N ASP A 219 15.78 -0.72 11.85
CA ASP A 219 14.90 -1.85 11.52
C ASP A 219 14.55 -2.72 12.73
N VAL A 220 14.02 -2.05 13.78
CA VAL A 220 13.70 -2.67 15.06
C VAL A 220 12.30 -2.27 15.53
N TRP A 221 11.51 -3.27 15.93
CA TRP A 221 10.28 -3.06 16.69
C TRP A 221 10.56 -3.04 18.19
N TYR A 222 9.92 -2.09 18.86
CA TYR A 222 9.84 -1.96 20.31
C TYR A 222 8.41 -2.25 20.73
N PHE A 223 8.23 -3.00 21.81
CA PHE A 223 6.91 -3.27 22.38
C PHE A 223 7.03 -3.56 23.87
N ALA A 224 5.95 -3.36 24.62
CA ALA A 224 5.93 -3.68 26.04
C ALA A 224 4.83 -4.66 26.43
N GLU A 225 5.14 -5.47 27.44
CA GLU A 225 4.21 -6.40 28.06
C GLU A 225 3.25 -5.69 29.04
N ASP A 226 2.27 -6.43 29.55
CA ASP A 226 1.28 -5.93 30.52
C ASP A 226 1.90 -5.47 31.87
N THR A 227 3.16 -5.82 32.12
CA THR A 227 3.96 -5.41 33.28
C THR A 227 4.88 -4.22 33.00
N GLY A 228 4.80 -3.62 31.80
CA GLY A 228 5.65 -2.50 31.39
C GLY A 228 7.11 -2.90 31.13
N VAL A 229 7.38 -4.18 30.91
CA VAL A 229 8.69 -4.66 30.45
C VAL A 229 8.86 -4.33 28.97
N LEU A 230 9.87 -3.54 28.62
CA LEU A 230 10.20 -3.19 27.24
C LEU A 230 11.07 -4.29 26.61
N LYS A 231 10.68 -4.69 25.40
CA LYS A 231 11.38 -5.67 24.57
C LYS A 231 11.57 -5.14 23.17
N THR A 232 12.50 -5.74 22.43
CA THR A 232 12.70 -5.48 21.00
C THR A 232 12.84 -6.73 20.19
N MET A 233 12.55 -6.60 18.90
CA MET A 233 12.79 -7.61 17.88
C MET A 233 13.12 -6.91 16.57
N ASN A 234 14.03 -7.46 15.78
CA ASN A 234 14.32 -6.97 14.43
C ASN A 234 13.49 -7.73 13.38
N GLU A 235 13.40 -7.20 12.15
CA GLU A 235 12.46 -7.72 11.14
C GLU A 235 12.61 -9.22 10.86
N ASP A 236 13.85 -9.69 10.68
CA ASP A 236 14.12 -11.09 10.35
C ASP A 236 14.17 -12.02 11.59
N GLY A 237 13.94 -11.49 12.80
CA GLY A 237 14.05 -12.19 14.08
C GLY A 237 15.45 -12.78 14.36
N ALA A 238 16.47 -12.49 13.55
CA ALA A 238 17.78 -13.10 13.62
C ALA A 238 18.59 -12.62 14.84
N PHE A 239 18.32 -11.41 15.35
CA PHE A 239 18.93 -10.93 16.58
C PHE A 239 18.22 -11.47 17.83
N GLY A 240 17.10 -12.17 17.65
CA GLY A 240 16.26 -12.63 18.74
C GLY A 240 15.61 -11.44 19.45
N ILE A 241 15.26 -11.65 20.71
CA ILE A 241 14.60 -10.62 21.52
C ILE A 241 15.50 -10.16 22.63
N GLU A 242 15.68 -8.84 22.67
CA GLU A 242 16.34 -8.17 23.76
C GLU A 242 15.30 -7.61 24.73
N GLU A 243 15.50 -7.88 26.01
CA GLU A 243 14.65 -7.41 27.10
C GLU A 243 15.41 -6.34 27.89
N TYR A 244 14.81 -5.15 28.00
CA TYR A 244 15.41 -4.01 28.69
C TYR A 244 14.91 -3.83 30.13
N GLY A 245 13.94 -4.65 30.55
CA GLY A 245 13.32 -4.59 31.86
C GLY A 245 12.13 -3.63 31.94
N VAL A 246 11.64 -3.40 33.17
CA VAL A 246 10.46 -2.56 33.43
C VAL A 246 10.78 -1.09 33.24
N ILE A 247 10.08 -0.43 32.30
CA ILE A 247 10.25 1.00 32.00
C ILE A 247 9.24 1.89 32.73
N THR A 248 8.11 1.34 33.15
CA THR A 248 7.07 2.10 33.86
C THR A 248 7.39 2.22 35.36
N PRO A 249 7.00 3.35 36.02
CA PRO A 249 7.41 3.61 37.41
C PRO A 249 7.00 2.55 38.44
N ASN A 250 5.86 1.88 38.26
CA ASN A 250 5.39 0.83 39.17
C ASN A 250 5.06 -0.49 38.46
N GLY A 251 5.58 -0.71 37.25
CA GLY A 251 5.28 -1.91 36.45
C GLY A 251 3.85 -1.93 35.91
N GLU A 252 3.27 -0.75 35.68
CA GLU A 252 2.02 -0.63 34.95
C GLU A 252 2.22 -0.98 33.48
N SER A 253 1.16 -1.41 32.81
CA SER A 253 1.15 -1.56 31.37
C SER A 253 1.24 -0.20 30.66
N ILE A 254 1.46 -0.23 29.35
CA ILE A 254 1.35 0.94 28.47
C ILE A 254 0.19 0.73 27.49
N ALA A 255 -0.41 1.82 27.04
CA ALA A 255 -1.59 1.78 26.16
C ALA A 255 -1.27 1.99 24.68
N GLY A 256 -0.13 2.60 24.39
CA GLY A 256 0.36 2.95 23.06
C GLY A 256 1.76 3.58 23.17
N ALA A 257 2.50 3.59 22.07
CA ALA A 257 3.85 4.12 22.00
C ALA A 257 4.18 4.59 20.58
N ALA A 258 5.19 5.45 20.46
CA ALA A 258 5.73 5.85 19.17
C ALA A 258 7.24 6.03 19.27
N PHE A 259 7.95 5.79 18.18
CA PHE A 259 9.41 5.93 18.14
C PHE A 259 9.78 7.29 17.54
N ARG A 260 10.66 8.01 18.25
CA ARG A 260 11.15 9.33 17.87
C ARG A 260 12.60 9.21 17.36
N ASN A 261 12.78 9.32 16.05
CA ASN A 261 14.05 9.01 15.37
C ASN A 261 15.20 9.96 15.73
N ASP A 262 14.94 11.28 15.79
CA ASP A 262 15.96 12.31 16.00
C ASP A 262 16.68 12.18 17.36
N THR A 263 15.97 11.68 18.38
CA THR A 263 16.51 11.41 19.72
C THR A 263 16.73 9.92 19.99
N ALA A 264 16.33 9.02 19.09
CA ALA A 264 16.31 7.57 19.28
C ALA A 264 15.57 7.17 20.58
N GLU A 265 14.41 7.78 20.82
CA GLU A 265 13.62 7.59 22.03
C GLU A 265 12.32 6.85 21.74
N TYR A 266 12.05 5.84 22.56
CA TYR A 266 10.74 5.21 22.64
C TYR A 266 9.82 6.05 23.53
N LEU A 267 8.87 6.76 22.92
CA LEU A 267 7.90 7.59 23.62
C LEU A 267 6.67 6.77 23.99
N TYR A 268 6.25 6.85 25.25
CA TYR A 268 5.12 6.09 25.75
C TYR A 268 4.44 6.84 26.88
N ILE A 269 3.23 6.39 27.23
CA ILE A 269 2.55 6.86 28.42
C ILE A 269 2.13 5.65 29.27
N PRO A 270 2.57 5.58 30.55
CA PRO A 270 2.09 4.56 31.47
C PRO A 270 0.56 4.58 31.60
N ASN A 271 -0.08 3.41 31.55
CA ASN A 271 -1.52 3.30 31.60
C ASN A 271 -2.08 3.85 32.93
N GLY A 272 -3.07 4.74 32.83
CA GLY A 272 -3.63 5.47 33.97
C GLY A 272 -2.80 6.65 34.47
N GLY A 273 -1.65 6.92 33.85
CA GLY A 273 -0.83 8.10 34.07
C GLY A 273 -1.26 9.30 33.22
N SER A 274 -0.58 10.42 33.42
CA SER A 274 -0.77 11.68 32.66
C SER A 274 0.57 12.28 32.25
N THR A 275 1.58 11.44 32.03
CA THR A 275 2.96 11.88 31.85
C THR A 275 3.51 11.21 30.61
N LEU A 276 3.91 12.00 29.61
CA LEU A 276 4.66 11.48 28.47
C LEU A 276 6.07 11.14 28.94
N MET A 277 6.45 9.88 28.75
CA MET A 277 7.74 9.33 29.14
C MET A 277 8.55 9.00 27.89
N ALA A 278 9.88 9.06 28.02
CA ALA A 278 10.82 8.58 27.02
C ALA A 278 11.67 7.47 27.63
N ALA A 279 11.92 6.42 26.86
CA ALA A 279 12.96 5.44 27.13
C ALA A 279 14.09 5.62 26.10
N ASP A 280 15.26 6.08 26.57
CA ASP A 280 16.49 6.12 25.78
C ASP A 280 17.12 4.72 25.80
N ILE A 281 17.27 4.18 24.61
CA ILE A 281 17.72 2.82 24.30
C ILE A 281 19.11 2.79 23.63
N SER A 282 19.69 3.96 23.33
CA SER A 282 20.90 4.13 22.51
C SER A 282 22.18 3.49 23.10
N GLY A 283 22.15 3.16 24.41
CA GLY A 283 23.29 2.62 25.15
C GLY A 283 23.27 1.11 25.42
N GLY A 284 22.30 0.35 24.91
CA GLY A 284 22.09 -1.07 25.28
C GLY A 284 21.62 -1.27 26.74
N THR A 285 21.29 -0.18 27.43
CA THR A 285 20.58 -0.17 28.71
C THR A 285 19.53 0.91 28.63
N VAL A 286 18.31 0.63 29.09
CA VAL A 286 17.25 1.62 29.06
C VAL A 286 17.38 2.60 30.22
N SER A 287 17.31 3.88 29.90
CA SER A 287 17.09 4.94 30.87
C SER A 287 15.78 5.65 30.57
N THR A 288 14.98 5.91 31.60
CA THR A 288 13.68 6.56 31.42
C THR A 288 13.69 7.98 31.96
N THR A 289 13.01 8.87 31.26
CA THR A 289 12.84 10.27 31.66
C THR A 289 11.41 10.72 31.44
N THR A 290 10.99 11.74 32.21
CA THR A 290 9.74 12.46 31.96
C THR A 290 9.99 13.49 30.87
N VAL A 291 9.27 13.38 29.76
CA VAL A 291 9.29 14.37 28.68
C VAL A 291 8.45 15.57 29.11
N THR A 292 7.17 15.35 29.41
CA THR A 292 6.27 16.39 29.91
C THR A 292 5.11 15.80 30.71
N GLU A 293 4.54 16.62 31.58
CA GLU A 293 3.21 16.35 32.15
C GLU A 293 2.15 16.79 31.14
N LEU A 294 1.17 15.93 30.92
CA LEU A 294 0.03 16.19 30.06
C LEU A 294 -1.07 16.85 30.89
N ASP A 295 -1.64 17.96 30.42
CA ASP A 295 -2.68 18.71 31.15
C ASP A 295 -4.07 18.03 31.12
N TRP A 296 -4.08 16.69 31.05
CA TRP A 296 -5.25 15.87 30.74
C TRP A 296 -5.53 14.88 31.87
N SER A 297 -5.73 15.40 33.08
CA SER A 297 -5.97 14.54 34.25
C SER A 297 -7.22 13.65 34.09
N GLY A 298 -7.12 12.37 34.47
CA GLY A 298 -8.26 11.45 34.48
C GLY A 298 -8.64 10.88 33.11
N VAL A 299 -7.71 10.90 32.15
CA VAL A 299 -7.86 10.32 30.81
C VAL A 299 -7.22 8.93 30.79
N GLY A 300 -7.99 7.92 30.39
CA GLY A 300 -7.52 6.61 29.99
C GLY A 300 -7.05 6.66 28.54
N LEU A 301 -5.85 6.17 28.30
CA LEU A 301 -5.13 6.38 27.04
C LEU A 301 -5.41 5.26 26.05
N GLY A 302 -5.21 5.56 24.78
CA GLY A 302 -5.16 4.63 23.66
C GLY A 302 -3.78 4.72 23.05
N ASP A 303 -3.75 5.00 21.74
CA ASP A 303 -2.56 4.88 20.92
C ASP A 303 -1.84 6.23 20.63
N LEU A 304 -0.59 6.17 20.21
CA LEU A 304 0.33 7.30 19.93
C LEU A 304 0.85 7.24 18.49
N ALA A 305 0.89 8.37 17.80
CA ALA A 305 1.53 8.48 16.49
C ALA A 305 2.29 9.81 16.37
N ILE A 306 3.46 9.81 15.72
CA ILE A 306 4.28 11.02 15.55
C ILE A 306 4.26 11.46 14.09
N ASP A 307 3.85 12.68 13.85
CA ASP A 307 4.19 13.40 12.62
C ASP A 307 5.66 13.80 12.72
N ARG A 308 6.53 13.04 12.07
CA ARG A 308 7.98 13.20 12.13
C ARG A 308 8.47 14.45 11.39
N GLU A 309 7.70 14.96 10.43
CA GLU A 309 8.09 16.16 9.69
C GLU A 309 7.87 17.42 10.54
N ASN A 310 6.79 17.45 11.31
CA ASN A 310 6.40 18.61 12.12
C ASN A 310 6.71 18.46 13.61
N ASP A 311 7.28 17.33 14.05
CA ASP A 311 7.55 17.02 15.45
C ASP A 311 6.27 17.10 16.33
N ILE A 312 5.14 16.58 15.83
CA ILE A 312 3.86 16.60 16.56
C ILE A 312 3.46 15.17 16.95
N LEU A 313 3.28 14.95 18.26
CA LEU A 313 2.71 13.71 18.78
C LEU A 313 1.19 13.82 18.84
N TYR A 314 0.50 12.88 18.19
CA TYR A 314 -0.94 12.70 18.27
C TYR A 314 -1.29 11.57 19.24
N VAL A 315 -2.37 11.77 20.00
CA VAL A 315 -2.78 10.86 21.07
C VAL A 315 -4.27 10.55 20.97
N SER A 316 -4.59 9.28 20.74
CA SER A 316 -5.94 8.73 20.85
C SER A 316 -6.18 8.24 22.28
N THR A 317 -7.39 8.40 22.81
CA THR A 317 -7.70 8.05 24.21
C THR A 317 -8.93 7.16 24.35
N THR A 318 -8.91 6.24 25.32
CA THR A 318 -9.93 5.20 25.50
C THR A 318 -11.08 5.61 26.42
N ARG A 319 -10.89 6.58 27.34
CA ARG A 319 -11.95 7.10 28.24
C ARG A 319 -11.53 8.40 28.93
N THR A 320 -12.47 9.30 29.25
CA THR A 320 -12.30 10.31 30.32
C THR A 320 -13.42 10.23 31.35
N ASN A 321 -13.14 10.73 32.55
CA ASN A 321 -14.10 10.73 33.65
C ASN A 321 -15.18 11.82 33.52
N GLU A 322 -14.99 12.83 32.65
CA GLU A 322 -15.83 14.02 32.63
C GLU A 322 -16.34 14.44 31.22
N SER A 323 -15.78 13.95 30.10
CA SER A 323 -16.07 14.52 28.77
C SER A 323 -16.16 13.56 27.56
N GLY A 324 -16.03 12.24 27.74
CA GLY A 324 -15.98 11.29 26.61
C GLY A 324 -14.57 10.81 26.32
N SER A 325 -14.26 10.34 25.12
CA SER A 325 -12.87 10.11 24.70
C SER A 325 -12.36 11.35 23.95
N ASN A 326 -11.06 11.54 23.91
CA ASN A 326 -10.44 12.72 23.31
C ASN A 326 -9.36 12.33 22.31
N PHE A 327 -9.09 13.25 21.39
CA PHE A 327 -7.95 13.21 20.47
C PHE A 327 -7.14 14.49 20.70
N PHE A 328 -5.84 14.37 20.85
CA PHE A 328 -4.94 15.46 21.22
C PHE A 328 -3.71 15.53 20.33
N SER A 329 -3.05 16.69 20.35
CA SER A 329 -1.70 16.88 19.84
C SER A 329 -0.77 17.50 20.90
N VAL A 330 0.52 17.20 20.79
CA VAL A 330 1.61 17.80 21.57
C VAL A 330 2.74 18.17 20.62
N ASP A 331 3.16 19.43 20.63
CA ASP A 331 4.38 19.86 19.93
C ASP A 331 5.61 19.36 20.71
N LEU A 332 6.41 18.49 20.11
CA LEU A 332 7.59 17.88 20.74
C LEU A 332 8.80 18.84 20.79
N THR A 333 8.71 20.01 20.15
CA THR A 333 9.68 21.10 20.20
C THR A 333 9.29 22.20 21.18
N ASP A 334 7.98 22.39 21.41
CA ASP A 334 7.40 23.22 22.48
C ASP A 334 6.38 22.42 23.30
N LEU A 335 6.88 21.68 24.30
CA LEU A 335 6.07 20.81 25.16
C LEU A 335 4.96 21.52 25.97
N THR A 336 4.90 22.87 25.90
CA THR A 336 3.81 23.65 26.47
C THR A 336 2.64 23.86 25.52
N ASP A 337 2.83 23.64 24.21
CA ASP A 337 1.76 23.63 23.22
C ASP A 337 1.14 22.22 23.15
N GLN A 338 0.08 22.05 23.95
CA GLN A 338 -0.72 20.85 24.02
C GLN A 338 -2.16 21.22 23.67
N GLN A 339 -2.74 20.55 22.67
CA GLN A 339 -4.07 20.89 22.15
C GLN A 339 -5.02 19.70 22.21
N GLN A 340 -6.22 19.95 22.72
CA GLN A 340 -7.34 19.01 22.56
C GLN A 340 -8.03 19.33 21.23
N ILE A 341 -7.85 18.45 20.25
CA ILE A 341 -8.45 18.57 18.92
C ILE A 341 -9.96 18.32 19.01
N VAL A 342 -10.34 17.21 19.65
CA VAL A 342 -11.76 16.88 19.86
C VAL A 342 -12.00 16.15 21.19
N ALA A 343 -13.19 16.38 21.75
CA ALA A 343 -13.76 15.58 22.84
C ALA A 343 -15.09 14.99 22.37
N SER A 344 -15.13 13.67 22.16
CA SER A 344 -16.28 12.96 21.62
C SER A 344 -16.32 11.50 22.10
N THR A 345 -17.51 10.92 22.18
CA THR A 345 -17.64 9.46 22.36
C THR A 345 -17.91 8.74 21.03
N ASP A 346 -18.05 9.49 19.94
CA ASP A 346 -18.37 8.94 18.62
C ASP A 346 -17.09 8.55 17.87
N ARG A 347 -16.68 7.29 18.07
CA ARG A 347 -15.53 6.68 17.38
C ARG A 347 -15.74 6.44 15.88
N THR A 348 -16.94 6.70 15.36
CA THR A 348 -17.22 6.58 13.92
C THR A 348 -17.07 7.91 13.20
N ALA A 349 -17.11 9.00 13.96
CA ALA A 349 -16.93 10.36 13.47
C ALA A 349 -15.56 10.95 13.78
N PHE A 350 -14.89 10.50 14.84
CA PHE A 350 -13.61 11.05 15.29
C PHE A 350 -12.61 9.96 15.70
N ALA A 351 -11.30 10.25 15.59
CA ALA A 351 -10.17 9.36 15.90
C ALA A 351 -9.97 9.05 17.40
N VAL A 352 -11.07 8.96 18.14
CA VAL A 352 -11.10 8.64 19.56
C VAL A 352 -11.22 7.13 19.76
N ARG A 353 -10.41 6.57 20.67
CA ARG A 353 -10.36 5.12 20.95
C ARG A 353 -9.90 4.28 19.75
N SER A 354 -9.22 4.91 18.80
CA SER A 354 -8.60 4.30 17.63
C SER A 354 -7.15 3.94 17.93
N GLN A 355 -6.64 2.96 17.20
CA GLN A 355 -5.22 2.74 16.96
C GLN A 355 -4.83 3.71 15.85
N ILE A 356 -3.67 4.34 15.92
CA ILE A 356 -3.27 5.41 15.01
C ILE A 356 -1.84 5.23 14.53
N ALA A 357 -1.61 5.51 13.26
CA ALA A 357 -0.27 5.47 12.67
C ALA A 357 -0.19 6.43 11.49
N PHE A 358 0.97 7.06 11.31
CA PHE A 358 1.23 7.89 10.12
C PHE A 358 1.75 7.02 8.98
N ASP A 359 1.32 7.35 7.77
CA ASP A 359 1.91 6.90 6.52
C ASP A 359 3.07 7.84 6.10
N ASP A 360 3.87 7.42 5.13
CA ASP A 360 5.04 8.16 4.63
C ASP A 360 4.68 9.50 3.96
N ASP A 361 3.45 9.66 3.51
CA ASP A 361 2.93 10.90 2.91
C ASP A 361 2.43 11.92 3.96
N GLY A 362 2.50 11.57 5.25
CA GLY A 362 1.99 12.39 6.36
C GLY A 362 0.51 12.19 6.66
N THR A 363 -0.17 11.26 6.00
CA THR A 363 -1.55 10.91 6.31
C THR A 363 -1.63 10.14 7.63
N LEU A 364 -2.44 10.63 8.57
CA LEU A 364 -2.74 9.90 9.79
C LEU A 364 -3.90 8.93 9.56
N TRP A 365 -3.65 7.66 9.86
CA TRP A 365 -4.62 6.60 9.79
C TRP A 365 -5.18 6.27 11.17
N ALA A 366 -6.46 5.92 11.20
CA ALA A 366 -7.15 5.41 12.35
C ALA A 366 -7.73 4.03 12.05
N HIS A 367 -7.33 3.06 12.85
CA HIS A 367 -7.88 1.71 12.86
C HIS A 367 -8.81 1.52 14.06
N ASN A 368 -9.91 0.81 13.85
CA ASN A 368 -10.81 0.42 14.92
C ASN A 368 -10.50 -1.01 15.37
N ALA A 369 -9.83 -1.17 16.53
CA ALA A 369 -9.56 -2.44 17.20
C ALA A 369 -10.77 -3.36 17.40
N ASN A 370 -12.00 -2.86 17.25
CA ASN A 370 -13.22 -3.68 17.31
C ASN A 370 -13.99 -3.56 15.99
N GLY A 371 -13.62 -4.37 15.02
CA GLY A 371 -14.22 -4.42 13.69
C GLY A 371 -13.23 -4.39 12.55
N GLY A 372 -12.04 -3.82 12.74
CA GLY A 372 -10.98 -3.84 11.73
C GLY A 372 -11.04 -2.70 10.71
N ASP A 373 -11.95 -1.74 10.87
CA ASP A 373 -12.13 -0.65 9.90
C ASP A 373 -10.96 0.34 9.91
N TRP A 374 -10.48 0.70 8.73
CA TRP A 374 -9.51 1.76 8.46
C TRP A 374 -10.18 3.01 7.93
N ARG A 375 -9.72 4.17 8.42
CA ARG A 375 -10.13 5.52 8.01
C ARG A 375 -8.93 6.45 8.11
N THR A 376 -8.94 7.55 7.37
CA THR A 376 -8.00 8.65 7.57
C THR A 376 -8.55 9.65 8.59
N VAL A 377 -7.64 10.41 9.19
CA VAL A 377 -7.94 11.42 10.22
C VAL A 377 -7.64 12.81 9.67
N ASP A 378 -8.60 13.72 9.74
CA ASP A 378 -8.37 15.15 9.55
C ASP A 378 -7.67 15.70 10.80
N LEU A 379 -6.45 16.22 10.67
CA LEU A 379 -5.64 16.67 11.79
C LEU A 379 -6.16 17.98 12.42
N ASP A 380 -6.96 18.77 11.69
CA ASP A 380 -7.48 20.06 12.18
C ASP A 380 -8.62 19.87 13.19
N ASP A 381 -9.47 18.86 12.99
CA ASP A 381 -10.67 18.63 13.81
C ASP A 381 -10.84 17.19 14.33
N GLY A 382 -9.92 16.30 13.97
CA GLY A 382 -9.88 14.90 14.38
C GLY A 382 -10.96 14.03 13.75
N SER A 383 -11.68 14.54 12.74
CA SER A 383 -12.76 13.82 12.08
C SER A 383 -12.24 12.67 11.22
N LEU A 384 -13.07 11.64 11.06
CA LEU A 384 -12.75 10.45 10.28
C LEU A 384 -13.40 10.50 8.90
N SER A 385 -12.68 10.02 7.90
CA SER A 385 -13.24 9.73 6.57
C SER A 385 -14.23 8.55 6.58
N ALA A 386 -14.76 8.21 5.41
CA ALA A 386 -15.50 6.96 5.24
C ALA A 386 -14.60 5.74 5.46
N VAL A 387 -15.19 4.56 5.70
CA VAL A 387 -14.39 3.32 5.80
C VAL A 387 -13.72 3.06 4.46
N MET A 388 -12.38 2.95 4.49
CA MET A 388 -11.56 2.75 3.31
C MET A 388 -11.26 1.27 3.10
N ALA A 389 -11.07 0.52 4.19
CA ALA A 389 -10.99 -0.93 4.18
C ALA A 389 -11.32 -1.55 5.55
N THR A 390 -11.40 -2.87 5.58
CA THR A 390 -11.58 -3.65 6.82
C THR A 390 -10.58 -4.81 6.85
N THR A 391 -9.81 -4.90 7.93
CA THR A 391 -8.77 -5.91 8.16
C THR A 391 -9.04 -6.70 9.44
N ARG A 392 -8.03 -7.40 9.97
CA ARG A 392 -8.06 -7.94 11.34
C ARG A 392 -8.20 -6.84 12.39
N GLU A 393 -8.53 -7.28 13.60
CA GLU A 393 -8.52 -6.44 14.80
C GLU A 393 -7.10 -6.32 15.34
N TYR A 394 -6.45 -5.18 15.11
CA TYR A 394 -5.19 -4.81 15.72
C TYR A 394 -5.39 -4.19 17.10
N THR A 395 -4.54 -4.55 18.05
CA THR A 395 -4.52 -3.99 19.40
C THR A 395 -3.70 -2.72 19.48
N ASP A 396 -2.69 -2.62 18.62
CA ASP A 396 -1.81 -1.47 18.48
C ASP A 396 -1.25 -1.37 17.07
N LEU A 397 -0.79 -0.19 16.70
CA LEU A 397 -0.14 0.07 15.42
C LEU A 397 1.16 0.85 15.64
N SER A 398 2.17 0.57 14.81
CA SER A 398 3.29 1.48 14.66
C SER A 398 3.24 2.18 13.31
N GLN A 399 3.83 3.37 13.29
CA GLN A 399 4.13 4.10 12.08
C GLN A 399 4.90 3.24 11.07
N CYS A 400 4.74 3.65 9.82
CA CYS A 400 5.48 3.21 8.65
C CYS A 400 6.96 2.83 8.87
N GLY A 401 7.39 1.77 8.17
CA GLY A 401 8.79 1.40 8.00
C GLY A 401 9.21 1.15 6.56
N PHE A 402 10.51 0.97 6.31
CA PHE A 402 11.03 0.66 4.97
C PHE A 402 10.73 -0.79 4.57
N TYR A 403 10.35 -1.00 3.31
CA TYR A 403 10.37 -2.32 2.68
C TYR A 403 11.77 -2.61 2.12
N ALA A 404 12.46 -3.62 2.64
CA ALA A 404 13.57 -4.23 1.92
C ALA A 404 12.99 -5.10 0.78
N ALA A 405 13.05 -4.58 -0.46
CA ALA A 405 12.66 -5.28 -1.68
C ALA A 405 13.43 -6.60 -1.91
#